data_AF-A0A3D0W4L6-F1
#
_entry.id   AF-A0A3D0W4L6-F1
#
_cell.length_a   1.000
_cell.length_b   1.000
_cell.length_c   1.000
_cell.angle_alpha   90.00
_cell.angle_beta   90.00
_cell.angle_gamma   90.00
#
_symmetry.space_group_name_H-M   'P 1'
#
loop_
_entity.id
_entity.type
_entity.pdbx_description
1 polymer ?
#
loop_
_entity_poly.entity_id
_entity_poly.type
_entity_poly.pdbx_seq_one_letter_code
_entity_poly.pdbx_strand_id
1 'polypeptide(L)'
;MLRTLLGTNLWIEQQSRQAFNLDTILLAHFIKVPAKTKLVMDFGTGAGAVMLYLSQKTKAQIIGVEIQEDRYLAALHNIKLNALDNQLSCIHQDIKTLEYKDVDCIVSNPPFFKVNETSNVNDDEDATIARHEVMLNLNELIESVSKVLKYGGHFFMIHRPDRFAEIVEVMNTYQLEIKRVRFVHPYLDQKANHVLIEAIKNGQSGMKLEPPLILYCGKHILTKEMVDIYGGR
;
A
#
# COMPACT_ATOMS: atom_id res chain seq x y z
N MET A 1 18.89 -7.70 -5.78
CA MET A 1 19.57 -6.49 -6.26
C MET A 1 19.42 -5.42 -5.20
N LEU A 2 20.54 -5.05 -4.59
CA LEU A 2 20.62 -3.98 -3.61
C LEU A 2 20.61 -2.62 -4.29
N ARG A 3 19.82 -1.68 -3.76
CA ARG A 3 19.73 -0.28 -4.23
C ARG A 3 19.28 0.63 -3.10
N THR A 4 19.36 1.93 -3.31
CA THR A 4 18.72 2.90 -2.41
C THR A 4 17.22 2.98 -2.68
N LEU A 5 16.46 3.22 -1.62
CA LEU A 5 15.05 3.54 -1.67
C LEU A 5 14.91 5.01 -2.09
N LEU A 6 14.27 5.25 -3.23
CA LEU A 6 14.23 6.56 -3.89
C LEU A 6 13.76 7.68 -2.94
N GLY A 7 14.42 8.83 -2.98
CA GLY A 7 14.10 9.96 -2.09
C GLY A 7 14.50 9.75 -0.63
N THR A 8 15.27 8.71 -0.31
CA THR A 8 15.80 8.45 1.03
C THR A 8 17.26 7.99 0.99
N ASN A 9 17.89 7.88 2.16
CA ASN A 9 19.20 7.26 2.34
C ASN A 9 19.11 5.79 2.78
N LEU A 10 17.92 5.20 2.72
CA LEU A 10 17.70 3.80 3.10
C LEU A 10 18.02 2.85 1.96
N TRP A 11 18.44 1.64 2.31
CA TRP A 11 18.76 0.58 1.39
C TRP A 11 17.60 -0.42 1.28
N ILE A 12 17.45 -1.03 0.11
CA ILE A 12 16.50 -2.11 -0.07
C ILE A 12 17.06 -3.14 -1.04
N GLU A 13 17.01 -4.39 -0.63
CA GLU A 13 17.31 -5.54 -1.47
C GLU A 13 16.02 -6.27 -1.86
N GLN A 14 15.87 -6.49 -3.17
CA GLN A 14 14.73 -7.19 -3.76
C GLN A 14 15.16 -8.09 -4.90
N GLN A 15 14.42 -9.18 -5.13
CA GLN A 15 14.52 -9.96 -6.35
C GLN A 15 13.96 -9.16 -7.54
N SER A 16 14.48 -9.37 -8.75
CA SER A 16 14.10 -8.59 -9.95
C SER A 16 12.60 -8.67 -10.27
N ARG A 17 11.95 -9.80 -9.97
CA ARG A 17 10.49 -10.01 -10.12
C ARG A 17 9.65 -9.37 -8.99
N GLN A 18 10.29 -8.80 -7.97
CA GLN A 18 9.65 -8.28 -6.74
C GLN A 18 10.08 -6.83 -6.44
N ALA A 19 10.56 -6.11 -7.46
CA ALA A 19 11.00 -4.73 -7.32
C ALA A 19 9.85 -3.82 -6.83
N PHE A 20 10.11 -2.97 -5.83
CA PHE A 20 9.20 -1.88 -5.47
C PHE A 20 8.96 -1.05 -6.72
N ASN A 21 7.69 -0.71 -6.93
CA ASN A 21 7.22 -0.07 -8.14
C ASN A 21 6.78 1.37 -7.83
N LEU A 22 6.26 2.05 -8.85
CA LEU A 22 5.70 3.39 -8.72
C LEU A 22 4.67 3.48 -7.58
N ASP A 23 3.84 2.46 -7.39
CA ASP A 23 2.73 2.45 -6.43
C ASP A 23 3.21 2.60 -4.99
N THR A 24 4.33 1.95 -4.64
CA THR A 24 4.98 2.11 -3.33
C THR A 24 5.34 3.57 -3.07
N ILE A 25 5.94 4.24 -4.05
CA ILE A 25 6.38 5.64 -3.93
C ILE A 25 5.16 6.55 -3.81
N LEU A 26 4.17 6.35 -4.67
CA LEU A 26 2.93 7.12 -4.68
C LEU A 26 2.16 7.00 -3.36
N LEU A 27 2.00 5.77 -2.86
CA LEU A 27 1.33 5.50 -1.60
C LEU A 27 2.11 6.13 -0.43
N ALA A 28 3.42 5.89 -0.34
CA ALA A 28 4.27 6.45 0.70
C ALA A 28 4.24 7.98 0.73
N HIS A 29 4.23 8.64 -0.42
CA HIS A 29 4.09 10.08 -0.51
C HIS A 29 2.69 10.55 -0.07
N PHE A 30 1.64 9.87 -0.50
CA PHE A 30 0.26 10.22 -0.18
C PHE A 30 -0.09 10.10 1.31
N ILE A 31 0.52 9.13 2.02
CA ILE A 31 0.27 8.87 3.43
C ILE A 31 0.70 10.07 4.28
N LYS A 32 -0.23 10.55 5.11
CA LYS A 32 -0.01 11.57 6.14
C LYS A 32 -0.29 10.94 7.49
N VAL A 33 0.76 10.45 8.15
CA VAL A 33 0.62 9.81 9.46
C VAL A 33 0.22 10.86 10.50
N PRO A 34 -0.91 10.71 11.21
CA PRO A 34 -1.28 11.62 12.29
C PRO A 34 -0.20 11.69 13.37
N ALA A 35 0.03 12.88 13.93
CA ALA A 35 1.13 13.11 14.88
C ALA A 35 1.06 12.26 16.17
N LYS A 36 -0.13 11.79 16.54
CA LYS A 36 -0.36 10.96 17.75
C LYS A 36 -0.41 9.45 17.46
N THR A 37 -0.14 9.03 16.22
CA THR A 37 -0.06 7.61 15.85
C THR A 37 1.06 6.94 16.63
N LYS A 38 0.74 5.81 17.28
CA LYS A 38 1.68 4.97 18.02
C LYS A 38 1.99 3.68 17.28
N LEU A 39 1.00 3.14 16.54
CA LEU A 39 1.11 1.88 15.83
C LEU A 39 0.57 2.00 14.40
N VAL A 40 1.42 1.65 13.43
CA VAL A 40 1.07 1.51 12.02
C VAL A 40 1.21 0.04 11.63
N MET A 41 0.27 -0.47 10.83
CA MET A 41 0.44 -1.78 10.17
C MET A 41 0.46 -1.67 8.66
N ASP A 42 1.32 -2.44 8.00
CA ASP A 42 1.41 -2.55 6.55
C ASP A 42 0.91 -3.93 6.11
N PHE A 43 -0.30 -3.98 5.55
CA PHE A 43 -0.97 -5.21 5.13
C PHE A 43 -0.53 -5.61 3.73
N GLY A 44 0.12 -6.77 3.63
CA GLY A 44 0.78 -7.22 2.40
C GLY A 44 2.09 -6.46 2.16
N THR A 45 2.95 -6.40 3.18
CA THR A 45 4.12 -5.51 3.19
C THR A 45 5.18 -5.86 2.12
N GLY A 46 5.13 -7.06 1.54
CA GLY A 46 6.13 -7.54 0.60
C GLY A 46 7.52 -7.51 1.22
N ALA A 47 8.48 -6.90 0.54
CA ALA A 47 9.85 -6.75 1.04
C ALA A 47 10.04 -5.56 2.02
N GLY A 48 8.96 -4.96 2.52
CA GLY A 48 8.99 -3.90 3.54
C GLY A 48 9.20 -2.47 3.04
N ALA A 49 9.07 -2.22 1.74
CA ALA A 49 9.40 -0.92 1.14
C ALA A 49 8.55 0.24 1.69
N VAL A 50 7.25 0.05 1.88
CA VAL A 50 6.36 1.07 2.47
C VAL A 50 6.73 1.33 3.92
N MET A 51 7.01 0.28 4.71
CA MET A 51 7.49 0.43 6.09
C MET A 51 8.75 1.29 6.19
N LEU A 52 9.72 1.06 5.30
CA LEU A 52 10.95 1.86 5.26
C LEU A 52 10.66 3.34 4.98
N TYR A 53 9.80 3.66 4.01
CA TYR A 53 9.38 5.04 3.79
C TYR A 53 8.69 5.66 5.00
N LEU A 54 7.81 4.90 5.66
CA LEU A 54 7.07 5.38 6.83
C LEU A 54 7.96 5.60 8.05
N SER A 55 9.06 4.86 8.19
CA SER A 55 10.05 5.08 9.25
C SER A 55 10.66 6.49 9.24
N GLN A 56 10.72 7.12 8.06
CA GLN A 56 11.20 8.50 7.89
C GLN A 56 10.13 9.55 8.24
N LYS A 57 8.84 9.15 8.26
CA LYS A 57 7.69 10.04 8.43
C LYS A 57 7.12 10.03 9.85
N THR A 58 7.43 9.02 10.66
CA THR A 58 6.88 8.87 12.01
C THR A 58 7.84 8.17 12.96
N LYS A 59 7.60 8.32 14.26
CA LYS A 59 8.25 7.54 15.34
C LYS A 59 7.37 6.41 15.88
N ALA A 60 6.18 6.22 15.31
CA ALA A 60 5.31 5.09 15.60
C ALA A 60 6.03 3.76 15.37
N GLN A 61 5.64 2.73 16.11
CA GLN A 61 5.98 1.34 15.78
C GLN A 61 5.28 0.96 14.48
N ILE A 62 5.98 0.24 13.61
CA ILE A 62 5.48 -0.15 12.30
C ILE A 62 5.60 -1.67 12.18
N ILE A 63 4.49 -2.34 11.91
CA ILE A 63 4.43 -3.80 11.81
C ILE A 63 3.94 -4.20 10.43
N GLY A 64 4.78 -4.88 9.67
CA GLY A 64 4.39 -5.49 8.40
C GLY A 64 3.68 -6.82 8.65
N VAL A 65 2.68 -7.13 7.84
CA VAL A 65 2.06 -8.46 7.80
C VAL A 65 2.17 -8.99 6.38
N GLU A 66 2.78 -10.16 6.24
CA GLU A 66 3.02 -10.79 4.95
C GLU A 66 2.77 -12.29 5.08
N ILE A 67 2.11 -12.88 4.08
CA ILE A 67 1.73 -14.30 4.06
C ILE A 67 2.79 -15.14 3.35
N GLN A 68 3.50 -14.57 2.38
CA GLN A 68 4.56 -15.25 1.64
C GLN A 68 5.87 -15.23 2.43
N GLU A 69 6.37 -16.41 2.81
CA GLU A 69 7.56 -16.56 3.64
C GLU A 69 8.78 -15.85 3.04
N ASP A 70 9.05 -16.03 1.75
CA ASP A 70 10.18 -15.39 1.07
C ASP A 70 10.14 -13.85 1.16
N ARG A 71 8.94 -13.27 1.07
CA ARG A 71 8.74 -11.81 1.16
C ARG A 71 8.88 -11.32 2.60
N TYR A 72 8.31 -12.06 3.55
CA TYR A 72 8.49 -11.82 4.97
C TYR A 72 9.97 -11.82 5.38
N LEU A 73 10.74 -12.82 4.93
CA LEU A 73 12.18 -12.92 5.18
C LEU A 73 12.93 -11.74 4.53
N ALA A 74 12.55 -11.34 3.31
CA ALA A 74 13.12 -10.16 2.65
C ALA A 74 12.81 -8.87 3.43
N ALA A 75 11.61 -8.71 3.99
CA ALA A 75 11.27 -7.57 4.83
C ALA A 75 12.14 -7.52 6.11
N LEU A 76 12.30 -8.65 6.81
CA LEU A 76 13.18 -8.72 7.98
C LEU A 76 14.63 -8.39 7.64
N HIS A 77 15.13 -8.89 6.50
CA HIS A 77 16.45 -8.56 6.01
C HIS A 77 16.61 -7.05 5.78
N ASN A 78 15.65 -6.43 5.06
CA ASN A 78 15.68 -5.01 4.75
C ASN A 78 15.54 -4.12 6.00
N ILE A 79 14.78 -4.54 7.01
CA ILE A 79 14.72 -3.84 8.30
C ILE A 79 16.10 -3.83 8.97
N LYS A 80 16.75 -4.99 9.07
CA LYS A 80 18.08 -5.13 9.68
C LYS A 80 19.15 -4.38 8.90
N LEU A 81 19.09 -4.43 7.57
CA LEU A 81 20.00 -3.71 6.67
C LEU A 81 20.05 -2.20 6.95
N ASN A 82 18.94 -1.64 7.44
CA ASN A 82 18.81 -0.22 7.77
C ASN A 82 18.91 0.07 9.29
N ALA A 83 19.19 -0.92 10.13
CA ALA A 83 19.20 -0.80 11.59
C ALA A 83 17.90 -0.21 12.18
N LEU A 84 16.75 -0.62 11.63
CA LEU A 84 15.42 -0.12 12.01
C LEU A 84 14.62 -1.11 12.88
N ASP A 85 15.25 -2.17 13.40
CA ASP A 85 14.62 -3.24 14.19
C ASP A 85 14.00 -2.76 15.52
N ASN A 86 14.41 -1.60 16.04
CA ASN A 86 13.79 -0.99 17.22
C ASN A 86 12.42 -0.31 16.94
N GLN A 87 12.06 -0.15 15.67
CA GLN A 87 10.84 0.53 15.24
C GLN A 87 9.99 -0.33 14.30
N LEU A 88 10.64 -1.12 13.45
CA LEU A 88 10.00 -1.92 12.41
C LEU A 88 10.09 -3.40 12.77
N SER A 89 8.98 -4.10 12.66
CA SER A 89 8.92 -5.55 12.73
C SER A 89 8.01 -6.10 11.62
N CYS A 90 8.03 -7.42 11.44
CA CYS A 90 7.17 -8.09 10.48
C CYS A 90 6.60 -9.36 11.11
N ILE A 91 5.37 -9.71 10.74
CA ILE A 91 4.65 -10.92 11.15
C ILE A 91 4.41 -11.76 9.89
N HIS A 92 4.78 -13.04 9.95
CA HIS A 92 4.47 -14.02 8.91
C HIS A 92 3.11 -14.66 9.20
N GLN A 93 2.04 -14.09 8.64
CA GLN A 93 0.67 -14.55 8.91
C GLN A 93 -0.30 -14.09 7.81
N ASP A 94 -1.39 -14.84 7.63
CA ASP A 94 -2.55 -14.37 6.89
C ASP A 94 -3.27 -13.25 7.65
N ILE A 95 -3.45 -12.08 7.02
CA ILE A 95 -4.16 -10.95 7.63
C ILE A 95 -5.63 -11.26 7.99
N LYS A 96 -6.23 -12.31 7.41
CA LYS A 96 -7.60 -12.75 7.72
C LYS A 96 -7.73 -13.36 9.11
N THR A 97 -6.64 -13.92 9.63
CA THR A 97 -6.57 -14.56 10.96
C THR A 97 -5.80 -13.72 11.97
N LEU A 98 -5.39 -12.51 11.60
CA LEU A 98 -4.61 -11.62 12.44
C LEU A 98 -5.43 -11.13 13.64
N GLU A 99 -5.01 -11.51 14.84
CA GLU A 99 -5.60 -11.05 16.09
C GLU A 99 -4.85 -9.81 16.60
N TYR A 100 -5.20 -8.65 16.04
CA TYR A 100 -4.74 -7.34 16.49
C TYR A 100 -5.91 -6.40 16.74
N LYS A 101 -5.72 -5.43 17.64
CA LYS A 101 -6.71 -4.38 17.94
C LYS A 101 -6.02 -3.04 18.18
N ASP A 102 -6.82 -1.99 18.16
CA ASP A 102 -6.42 -0.63 18.51
C ASP A 102 -5.30 -0.04 17.64
N VAL A 103 -5.20 -0.49 16.38
CA VAL A 103 -4.23 0.04 15.42
C VAL A 103 -4.63 1.46 15.01
N ASP A 104 -3.68 2.39 15.02
CA ASP A 104 -3.93 3.79 14.68
C ASP A 104 -4.01 4.01 13.16
N CYS A 105 -3.13 3.36 12.41
CA CYS A 105 -3.06 3.47 10.96
C CYS A 105 -2.80 2.11 10.31
N ILE A 106 -3.54 1.80 9.25
CA ILE A 106 -3.23 0.67 8.37
C ILE A 106 -2.94 1.21 6.97
N VAL A 107 -1.95 0.62 6.31
CA VAL A 107 -1.59 0.93 4.92
C VAL A 107 -1.62 -0.36 4.11
N SER A 108 -1.98 -0.28 2.84
CA SER A 108 -1.90 -1.45 1.95
C SER A 108 -1.70 -1.05 0.50
N ASN A 109 -0.84 -1.80 -0.19
CA ASN A 109 -0.70 -1.79 -1.64
C ASN A 109 -1.08 -3.19 -2.17
N PRO A 110 -2.38 -3.51 -2.24
CA PRO A 110 -2.82 -4.86 -2.57
C PRO A 110 -2.53 -5.22 -4.04
N PRO A 111 -2.34 -6.51 -4.37
CA PRO A 111 -2.24 -6.95 -5.75
C PRO A 111 -3.55 -6.66 -6.50
N PHE A 112 -3.48 -5.97 -7.64
CA PHE A 112 -4.67 -5.43 -8.32
C PHE A 112 -5.45 -6.43 -9.19
N PHE A 113 -5.18 -7.73 -9.11
CA PHE A 113 -5.75 -8.69 -10.05
C PHE A 113 -7.15 -9.13 -9.61
N LYS A 114 -8.15 -8.91 -10.46
CA LYS A 114 -9.40 -9.68 -10.39
C LYS A 114 -9.06 -11.11 -10.80
N VAL A 115 -9.25 -12.07 -9.91
CA VAL A 115 -9.40 -13.46 -10.30
C VAL A 115 -10.75 -13.55 -11.03
N ASN A 116 -10.73 -13.47 -12.35
CA ASN A 116 -11.88 -13.82 -13.17
C ASN A 116 -11.69 -15.28 -13.60
N GLU A 117 -12.66 -16.14 -13.35
CA GLU A 117 -12.69 -17.55 -13.75
C GLU A 117 -12.61 -17.79 -15.27
N THR A 118 -12.53 -16.73 -16.08
CA THR A 118 -12.60 -16.75 -17.55
C THR A 118 -11.39 -16.17 -18.27
N SER A 119 -10.32 -15.80 -17.58
CA SER A 119 -9.09 -15.37 -18.27
C SER A 119 -8.40 -16.58 -18.90
N ASN A 120 -8.48 -16.72 -20.23
CA ASN A 120 -7.71 -17.69 -21.01
C ASN A 120 -6.23 -17.62 -20.61
N VAL A 121 -5.78 -18.66 -19.91
CA VAL A 121 -4.44 -18.81 -19.38
C VAL A 121 -3.56 -19.45 -20.46
N ASN A 122 -2.50 -18.77 -20.87
CA ASN A 122 -1.36 -19.43 -21.50
C ASN A 122 -0.75 -20.41 -20.49
N ASP A 123 -0.48 -21.63 -20.97
CA ASP A 123 0.11 -22.76 -20.25
C ASP A 123 1.46 -22.43 -19.59
N ASP A 124 1.41 -21.83 -18.40
CA ASP A 124 2.48 -21.93 -17.40
C ASP A 124 1.83 -22.47 -16.12
N GLU A 125 2.18 -23.69 -15.73
CA GLU A 125 1.71 -24.35 -14.51
C GLU A 125 2.02 -23.51 -13.25
N ASP A 126 3.10 -22.73 -13.27
CA ASP A 126 3.47 -21.75 -12.24
C ASP A 126 2.49 -20.57 -12.13
N ALA A 127 1.87 -20.16 -13.24
CA ALA A 127 0.91 -19.06 -13.27
C ALA A 127 -0.47 -19.48 -12.73
N THR A 128 -0.72 -20.78 -12.61
CA THR A 128 -2.01 -21.34 -12.17
C THR A 128 -2.01 -21.59 -10.67
N ILE A 129 -0.90 -22.06 -10.10
CA ILE A 129 -0.73 -22.18 -8.64
C ILE A 129 -0.75 -20.79 -7.98
N ALA A 130 -0.10 -19.79 -8.60
CA ALA A 130 -0.14 -18.39 -8.14
C ALA A 130 -1.53 -17.71 -8.22
N ARG A 131 -2.50 -18.31 -8.94
CA ARG A 131 -3.88 -17.83 -9.05
C ARG A 131 -4.86 -18.56 -8.13
N HIS A 132 -4.52 -19.77 -7.66
CA HIS A 132 -5.38 -20.57 -6.79
C HIS A 132 -4.98 -20.54 -5.30
N GLU A 133 -3.76 -20.15 -4.94
CA GLU A 133 -3.38 -19.89 -3.55
C GLU A 133 -3.58 -18.41 -3.17
N VAL A 134 -4.78 -18.12 -2.69
CA VAL A 134 -5.11 -17.06 -1.71
C VAL A 134 -4.83 -15.61 -2.17
N MET A 135 -5.49 -15.16 -3.24
CA MET A 135 -5.67 -13.72 -3.46
C MET A 135 -6.69 -13.19 -2.45
N LEU A 136 -6.19 -12.55 -1.39
CA LEU A 136 -6.97 -11.67 -0.53
C LEU A 136 -7.78 -10.70 -1.41
N ASN A 137 -9.10 -10.89 -1.45
CA ASN A 137 -9.95 -10.02 -2.24
C ASN A 137 -10.19 -8.69 -1.51
N LEU A 138 -10.72 -7.70 -2.21
CA LEU A 138 -10.98 -6.37 -1.65
C LEU A 138 -11.90 -6.43 -0.42
N ASN A 139 -12.92 -7.28 -0.44
CA ASN A 139 -13.84 -7.42 0.68
C ASN A 139 -13.12 -7.97 1.93
N GLU A 140 -12.35 -9.04 1.77
CA GLU A 140 -11.55 -9.63 2.86
C GLU A 140 -10.51 -8.64 3.41
N LEU A 141 -9.82 -7.89 2.54
CA LEU A 141 -8.87 -6.86 2.96
C LEU A 141 -9.56 -5.82 3.84
N ILE A 142 -10.65 -5.24 3.36
CA ILE A 142 -11.34 -4.15 4.04
C ILE A 142 -12.02 -4.65 5.33
N GLU A 143 -12.50 -5.89 5.34
CA GLU A 143 -12.99 -6.54 6.55
C GLU A 143 -11.89 -6.66 7.61
N SER A 144 -10.71 -7.19 7.24
CA SER A 144 -9.55 -7.30 8.13
C SER A 144 -9.10 -5.94 8.66
N VAL A 145 -9.04 -4.92 7.79
CA VAL A 145 -8.74 -3.54 8.19
C VAL A 145 -9.75 -3.06 9.24
N SER A 146 -11.04 -3.23 8.97
CA SER A 146 -12.11 -2.78 9.87
C SER A 146 -12.10 -3.47 11.24
N LYS A 147 -11.67 -4.74 11.32
CA LYS A 147 -11.56 -5.49 12.59
C LYS A 147 -10.40 -5.00 13.47
N VAL A 148 -9.29 -4.62 12.84
CA VAL A 148 -8.03 -4.30 13.51
C VAL A 148 -7.90 -2.79 13.81
N LEU A 149 -8.43 -1.95 12.93
CA LEU A 149 -8.32 -0.50 13.02
C LEU A 149 -9.23 0.06 14.12
N LYS A 150 -8.68 0.94 14.96
CA LYS A 150 -9.43 1.57 16.05
C LYS A 150 -10.48 2.56 15.53
N TYR A 151 -11.42 2.96 16.39
CA TYR A 151 -12.33 4.08 16.10
C TYR A 151 -11.53 5.35 15.78
N GLY A 152 -11.82 6.00 14.65
CA GLY A 152 -11.07 7.16 14.18
C GLY A 152 -9.66 6.84 13.65
N GLY A 153 -9.29 5.56 13.54
CA GLY A 153 -8.05 5.13 12.90
C GLY A 153 -8.10 5.36 11.39
N HIS A 154 -6.94 5.52 10.78
CA HIS A 154 -6.80 5.84 9.36
C HIS A 154 -6.41 4.60 8.55
N PHE A 155 -7.03 4.42 7.40
CA PHE A 155 -6.64 3.43 6.41
C PHE A 155 -6.18 4.13 5.14
N PHE A 156 -5.05 3.71 4.59
CA PHE A 156 -4.53 4.21 3.32
C PHE A 156 -4.34 3.07 2.34
N MET A 157 -4.77 3.27 1.10
CA MET A 157 -4.51 2.32 0.03
C MET A 157 -4.25 3.00 -1.31
N ILE A 158 -3.52 2.31 -2.16
CA ILE A 158 -3.48 2.57 -3.60
C ILE A 158 -4.23 1.43 -4.30
N HIS A 159 -5.00 1.76 -5.33
CA HIS A 159 -5.71 0.78 -6.16
C HIS A 159 -5.84 1.26 -7.59
N ARG A 160 -6.42 0.42 -8.45
CA ARG A 160 -6.87 0.81 -9.79
C ARG A 160 -8.21 1.56 -9.78
N PRO A 161 -8.36 2.64 -10.59
CA PRO A 161 -9.58 3.46 -10.65
C PRO A 161 -10.84 2.74 -11.14
N ASP A 162 -10.72 1.71 -11.98
CA ASP A 162 -11.85 0.94 -12.50
C ASP A 162 -12.60 0.16 -11.41
N ARG A 163 -11.96 -0.03 -10.25
CA ARG A 163 -12.54 -0.67 -9.06
C ARG A 163 -13.10 0.34 -8.07
N PHE A 164 -13.06 1.65 -8.36
CA PHE A 164 -13.38 2.69 -7.38
C PHE A 164 -14.80 2.60 -6.82
N ALA A 165 -15.80 2.30 -7.67
CA ALA A 165 -17.18 2.11 -7.21
C ALA A 165 -17.32 0.97 -6.19
N GLU A 166 -16.68 -0.17 -6.47
CA GLU A 166 -16.64 -1.33 -5.56
C GLU A 166 -15.89 -1.01 -4.26
N ILE A 167 -14.79 -0.26 -4.33
CA ILE A 167 -14.04 0.18 -3.14
C ILE A 167 -14.93 1.03 -2.23
N VAL A 168 -15.66 1.99 -2.79
CA VAL A 168 -16.58 2.84 -2.03
C VAL A 168 -17.65 1.98 -1.34
N GLU A 169 -18.26 1.05 -2.06
CA GLU A 169 -19.31 0.16 -1.54
C GLU A 169 -18.80 -0.72 -0.38
N VAL A 170 -17.65 -1.38 -0.57
CA VAL A 170 -17.04 -2.26 0.44
C VAL A 170 -16.61 -1.45 1.66
N MET A 171 -15.95 -0.30 1.48
CA MET A 171 -15.54 0.57 2.59
C MET A 171 -16.74 1.03 3.42
N ASN A 172 -17.85 1.44 2.76
CA ASN A 172 -19.08 1.82 3.46
C ASN A 172 -19.67 0.66 4.27
N THR A 173 -19.68 -0.55 3.69
CA THR A 173 -20.17 -1.77 4.36
C THR A 173 -19.45 -2.02 5.69
N TYR A 174 -18.14 -1.76 5.72
CA TYR A 174 -17.30 -1.94 6.92
C TYR A 174 -17.05 -0.64 7.70
N GLN A 175 -17.88 0.38 7.53
CA GLN A 175 -17.82 1.66 8.26
C GLN A 175 -16.45 2.38 8.12
N LEU A 176 -15.81 2.25 6.97
CA LEU A 176 -14.62 3.03 6.62
C LEU A 176 -15.07 4.18 5.73
N GLU A 177 -15.11 5.37 6.29
CA GLU A 177 -15.54 6.55 5.54
C GLU A 177 -14.37 7.09 4.72
N ILE A 178 -14.51 7.18 3.40
CA ILE A 178 -13.48 7.75 2.53
C ILE A 178 -13.36 9.26 2.78
N LYS A 179 -12.14 9.70 3.11
CA LYS A 179 -11.82 11.08 3.47
C LYS A 179 -11.01 11.83 2.45
N ARG A 180 -10.11 11.14 1.76
CA ARG A 180 -9.26 11.78 0.76
C ARG A 180 -9.04 10.84 -0.40
N VAL A 181 -9.25 11.33 -1.61
CA VAL A 181 -9.02 10.59 -2.85
C VAL A 181 -8.10 11.41 -3.75
N ARG A 182 -7.13 10.75 -4.38
CA ARG A 182 -6.30 11.36 -5.42
C ARG A 182 -6.13 10.41 -6.59
N PHE A 183 -6.57 10.82 -7.77
CA PHE A 183 -6.33 10.08 -9.00
C PHE A 183 -4.95 10.39 -9.57
N VAL A 184 -4.31 9.37 -10.15
CA VAL A 184 -2.99 9.46 -10.75
C VAL A 184 -3.10 9.15 -12.23
N HIS A 185 -2.61 10.07 -13.06
CA HIS A 185 -2.69 10.03 -14.50
C HIS A 185 -1.28 9.99 -15.10
N PRO A 186 -1.00 9.08 -16.06
CA PRO A 186 0.30 9.06 -16.74
C PRO A 186 0.62 10.40 -17.42
N TYR A 187 -0.34 10.95 -18.14
CA TYR A 187 -0.26 12.24 -18.82
C TYR A 187 -1.56 13.00 -18.60
N LEU A 188 -1.54 14.33 -18.82
CA LEU A 188 -2.69 15.21 -18.58
C LEU A 188 -3.94 14.80 -19.38
N ASP A 189 -3.75 14.30 -20.59
CA ASP A 189 -4.79 13.87 -21.53
C ASP A 189 -5.14 12.38 -21.42
N GLN A 190 -4.52 11.65 -20.50
CA GLN A 190 -4.76 10.22 -20.30
C GLN A 190 -5.63 9.93 -19.08
N LYS A 191 -6.33 8.78 -19.15
CA LYS A 191 -7.14 8.27 -18.02
C LYS A 191 -6.26 7.95 -16.82
N ALA A 192 -6.84 8.07 -15.62
CA ALA A 192 -6.18 7.65 -14.41
C ALA A 192 -5.88 6.15 -14.45
N ASN A 193 -4.71 5.74 -13.99
CA ASN A 193 -4.33 4.34 -13.84
C ASN A 193 -4.16 3.92 -12.36
N HIS A 194 -4.07 4.89 -11.44
CA HIS A 194 -4.10 4.64 -10.00
C HIS A 194 -5.07 5.59 -9.29
N VAL A 195 -5.59 5.14 -8.16
CA VAL A 195 -6.34 5.93 -7.19
C VAL A 195 -5.73 5.70 -5.81
N LEU A 196 -5.41 6.79 -5.13
CA LEU A 196 -4.93 6.82 -3.76
C LEU A 196 -6.11 7.20 -2.86
N ILE A 197 -6.32 6.44 -1.80
CA ILE A 197 -7.49 6.55 -0.93
C ILE A 197 -7.03 6.60 0.52
N GLU A 198 -7.57 7.55 1.27
CA GLU A 198 -7.54 7.58 2.73
C GLU A 198 -8.98 7.44 3.23
N ALA A 199 -9.19 6.54 4.17
CA ALA A 199 -10.47 6.34 4.86
C ALA A 199 -10.27 6.37 6.38
N ILE A 200 -11.33 6.69 7.12
CA ILE A 200 -11.33 6.72 8.59
C ILE A 200 -12.41 5.78 9.12
N LYS A 201 -12.04 4.89 10.04
CA LYS A 201 -12.98 3.98 10.69
C LYS A 201 -13.98 4.76 11.53
N ASN A 202 -15.27 4.60 11.23
CA ASN A 202 -16.38 5.36 11.82
C ASN A 202 -16.20 6.88 11.70
N GLY A 203 -15.57 7.35 10.62
CA GLY A 203 -15.49 8.78 10.32
C GLY A 203 -16.87 9.39 10.05
N GLN A 204 -17.02 10.68 10.37
CA GLN A 204 -18.19 11.45 9.91
C GLN A 204 -18.18 11.58 8.39
N SER A 205 -19.30 11.87 7.74
CA SER A 205 -19.32 12.02 6.28
C SER A 205 -18.43 13.16 5.75
N GLY A 206 -18.03 13.05 4.49
CA GLY A 206 -17.37 14.11 3.73
C GLY A 206 -15.97 13.72 3.26
N MET A 207 -15.73 13.96 1.98
CA MET A 207 -14.53 13.55 1.25
C MET A 207 -13.89 14.76 0.54
N LYS A 208 -12.56 14.84 0.59
CA LYS A 208 -11.77 15.74 -0.24
C LYS A 208 -11.24 14.99 -1.47
N LEU A 209 -11.58 15.49 -2.66
CA LEU A 209 -10.91 15.10 -3.89
C LEU A 209 -9.69 16.00 -4.10
N GLU A 210 -8.49 15.43 -4.05
CA GLU A 210 -7.25 16.16 -4.30
C GLU A 210 -7.08 16.44 -5.81
N PRO A 211 -6.35 17.51 -6.18
CA PRO A 211 -5.92 17.71 -7.56
C PRO A 211 -5.23 16.45 -8.10
N PRO A 212 -5.48 16.08 -9.38
CA PRO A 212 -4.89 14.88 -9.94
C PRO A 212 -3.35 14.96 -9.90
N LEU A 213 -2.70 13.83 -9.71
CA LEU A 213 -1.26 13.71 -9.87
C LEU A 213 -0.97 13.34 -11.33
N ILE A 214 -0.26 14.20 -12.05
CA ILE A 214 0.17 13.95 -13.42
C ILE A 214 1.62 13.47 -13.41
N LEU A 215 1.90 12.30 -13.98
CA LEU A 215 3.24 11.70 -13.89
C LEU A 215 4.23 12.37 -14.84
N TYR A 216 3.84 12.55 -16.11
CA TYR A 216 4.70 13.02 -17.18
C TYR A 216 4.11 14.26 -17.88
N CYS A 217 4.96 15.22 -18.26
CA CYS A 217 4.60 16.38 -19.10
C CYS A 217 5.06 16.24 -20.55
N GLY A 218 5.83 15.19 -20.86
CA GLY A 218 6.33 14.85 -22.18
C GLY A 218 6.88 13.43 -22.17
N LYS A 219 7.30 12.91 -23.32
CA LYS A 219 7.78 11.51 -23.44
C LYS A 219 8.94 11.25 -22.47
N HIS A 220 8.66 10.48 -21.41
CA HIS A 220 9.59 10.18 -20.31
C HIS A 220 10.11 11.40 -19.52
N ILE A 221 9.44 12.55 -19.62
CA ILE A 221 9.77 13.76 -18.84
C ILE A 221 8.80 13.86 -17.69
N LEU A 222 9.29 13.63 -16.47
CA LEU A 222 8.51 13.74 -15.25
C LEU A 222 8.02 15.17 -15.04
N THR A 223 6.82 15.33 -14.48
CA THR A 223 6.37 16.62 -13.97
C THR A 223 7.24 17.07 -12.79
N LYS A 224 7.25 18.38 -12.51
CA LYS A 224 7.96 18.93 -11.34
C LYS A 224 7.51 18.24 -10.05
N GLU A 225 6.20 18.03 -9.89
CA GLU A 225 5.64 17.35 -8.72
C GLU A 225 6.20 15.93 -8.59
N MET A 226 6.29 15.16 -9.69
CA MET A 226 6.91 13.84 -9.62
C MET A 226 8.40 13.88 -9.32
N VAL A 227 9.16 14.85 -9.85
CA VAL A 227 10.57 15.03 -9.51
C VAL A 227 10.73 15.30 -8.01
N ASP A 228 9.83 16.09 -7.42
CA ASP A 228 9.81 16.37 -5.99
C ASP A 228 9.49 15.08 -5.19
N ILE A 229 8.47 14.31 -5.61
CA ILE A 229 8.11 13.01 -5.00
C ILE A 229 9.26 12.01 -5.04
N TYR A 230 9.90 11.83 -6.20
CA TYR A 230 11.06 10.95 -6.36
C TYR A 230 12.27 11.41 -5.53
N GLY A 231 12.37 12.73 -5.31
CA GLY A 231 13.39 13.33 -4.46
C GLY A 231 13.08 13.31 -2.97
N GLY A 232 11.94 12.74 -2.55
CA GLY A 232 11.53 12.69 -1.14
C GLY A 232 11.08 14.03 -0.56
N ARG A 233 10.63 14.96 -1.41
CA ARG A 233 10.17 16.31 -1.04
C ARG A 233 8.64 16.40 -0.92
#